data_AF-A0A2X2W6Y4-F1
#
_entry.id   AF-A0A2X2W6Y4-F1
#
_cell.length_a   1.000
_cell.length_b   1.000
_cell.length_c   1.000
_cell.angle_alpha   90.00
_cell.angle_beta   90.00
_cell.angle_gamma   90.00
#
_symmetry.space_group_name_H-M   'P 1'
#
loop_
_entity.id
_entity.type
_entity.pdbx_description
1 polymer ?
#
loop_
_entity_poly.entity_id
_entity_poly.type
_entity_poly.pdbx_seq_one_letter_code
_entity_poly.pdbx_strand_id
1 'polypeptide(L)'
;MELTINDLEKCFYEASHKDKKYVGVKIEMAGFEKPEIIINENANFDKKFDYYKKAYNETLTMKTFDGIKIVGFTYGDTFEEIEKDLLG
;
A
#
# COMPACT_ATOMS: atom_id res chain seq x y z
N MET A 1 -3.57 -16.52 -1.00
CA MET A 1 -2.62 -16.25 0.09
C MET A 1 -2.98 -14.89 0.65
N GLU A 2 -2.92 -14.71 1.97
CA GLU A 2 -3.13 -13.41 2.60
C GLU A 2 -1.90 -12.52 2.38
N LEU A 3 -2.11 -11.24 2.08
CA LEU A 3 -1.03 -10.26 1.92
C LEU A 3 -0.42 -9.92 3.29
N THR A 4 0.89 -9.75 3.33
CA THR A 4 1.64 -9.48 4.56
C THR A 4 2.46 -8.19 4.47
N ILE A 5 2.97 -7.74 5.62
CA ILE A 5 3.91 -6.60 5.68
C ILE A 5 5.18 -6.84 4.86
N ASN A 6 5.61 -8.09 4.71
CA ASN A 6 6.77 -8.45 3.89
C ASN A 6 6.45 -8.35 2.39
N ASP A 7 5.22 -8.65 1.98
CA ASP A 7 4.78 -8.45 0.60
C ASP A 7 4.73 -6.96 0.26
N LEU A 8 4.29 -6.13 1.21
CA LEU A 8 4.33 -4.67 1.07
C LEU A 8 5.78 -4.16 1.00
N GLU A 9 6.67 -4.66 1.85
CA GLU A 9 8.11 -4.35 1.82
C GLU A 9 8.71 -4.65 0.44
N LYS A 10 8.39 -5.83 -0.11
CA LYS A 10 8.83 -6.24 -1.43
C LYS A 10 8.29 -5.31 -2.52
N CYS A 11 7.04 -4.88 -2.43
CA CYS A 11 6.45 -3.91 -3.36
C CYS A 11 7.23 -2.59 -3.37
N PHE A 12 7.50 -2.00 -2.19
CA PHE A 12 8.30 -0.78 -2.07
C PHE A 12 9.74 -0.97 -2.57
N TYR A 13 10.35 -2.11 -2.23
CA TYR A 13 11.70 -2.46 -2.68
C TYR A 13 11.80 -2.54 -4.20
N GLU A 14 10.88 -3.26 -4.85
CA GLU A 14 10.83 -3.39 -6.31
C GLU A 14 10.54 -2.06 -6.99
N ALA A 15 9.60 -1.28 -6.46
CA ALA A 15 9.28 0.04 -6.99
C ALA A 15 10.51 0.96 -6.96
N SER A 16 11.24 0.98 -5.83
CA SER A 16 12.48 1.75 -5.68
C SER A 16 13.58 1.28 -6.63
N HIS A 17 13.81 -0.04 -6.73
CA HIS A 17 14.85 -0.59 -7.61
C HIS A 17 14.56 -0.41 -9.10
N LYS A 18 13.29 -0.33 -9.48
CA LYS A 18 12.84 -0.10 -10.85
C LYS A 18 12.60 1.39 -11.16
N ASP A 19 12.94 2.29 -10.24
CA ASP A 19 12.72 3.74 -10.32
C ASP A 19 11.28 4.11 -10.70
N LYS A 20 10.31 3.40 -10.10
CA LYS A 20 8.89 3.64 -10.32
C LYS A 20 8.46 4.91 -9.61
N LYS A 21 7.63 5.71 -10.28
CA LYS A 21 7.18 7.00 -9.74
C LYS A 21 6.27 6.85 -8.52
N TYR A 22 5.45 5.80 -8.49
CA TYR A 22 4.37 5.67 -7.52
C TYR A 22 4.27 4.28 -6.91
N VAL A 23 3.89 4.24 -5.64
CA VAL A 23 3.34 3.06 -4.96
C VAL A 23 1.91 3.40 -4.54
N GLY A 24 0.96 2.57 -4.98
CA GLY A 24 -0.45 2.64 -4.60
C GLY A 24 -0.76 1.63 -3.51
N VAL A 25 -1.58 2.02 -2.54
CA VAL A 25 -2.06 1.18 -1.44
C VAL A 25 -3.57 1.29 -1.34
N LYS A 26 -4.26 0.16 -1.29
CA LYS A 26 -5.71 0.04 -1.15
C LYS A 26 -6.07 -0.31 0.30
N ILE A 27 -6.90 0.53 0.92
CA ILE A 27 -7.23 0.43 2.34
C ILE A 27 -8.74 0.23 2.51
N GLU A 28 -9.11 -0.81 3.22
CA GLU A 28 -10.47 -1.00 3.72
C GLU A 28 -10.60 -0.38 5.11
N MET A 29 -11.74 0.28 5.35
CA MET A 29 -12.07 0.92 6.62
C MET A 29 -13.49 0.55 7.05
N ALA A 30 -13.64 0.12 8.29
CA ALA A 30 -14.93 -0.20 8.89
C ALA A 30 -15.87 1.00 8.84
N GLY A 31 -17.10 0.77 8.35
CA GLY A 31 -18.12 1.82 8.18
C GLY A 31 -18.14 2.48 6.81
N PHE A 32 -17.20 2.16 5.91
CA PHE A 32 -17.18 2.65 4.54
C PHE A 32 -17.46 1.52 3.55
N GLU A 33 -18.27 1.80 2.53
CA GLU A 33 -18.67 0.81 1.52
C GLU A 33 -17.54 0.52 0.52
N LYS A 34 -16.68 1.52 0.25
CA LYS A 34 -15.61 1.41 -0.74
C LYS A 34 -14.24 1.60 -0.09
N PRO A 35 -13.23 0.83 -0.52
CA PRO A 35 -11.84 1.05 -0.12
C PRO A 35 -11.29 2.40 -0.61
N GLU A 36 -10.34 2.95 0.12
CA GLU A 36 -9.56 4.13 -0.27
C GLU A 36 -8.28 3.72 -1.02
N ILE A 37 -7.83 4.55 -1.97
CA ILE A 37 -6.54 4.39 -2.64
C ILE A 37 -5.61 5.53 -2.22
N ILE A 38 -4.46 5.19 -1.65
CA ILE A 38 -3.40 6.14 -1.28
C ILE A 38 -2.23 5.95 -2.24
N ILE A 39 -1.81 7.04 -2.89
CA ILE A 39 -0.65 7.05 -3.79
C ILE A 39 0.50 7.78 -3.12
N ASN A 40 1.67 7.15 -3.10
CA ASN A 40 2.91 7.70 -2.57
C ASN A 40 3.91 7.89 -3.71
N GLU A 41 4.59 9.04 -3.75
CA GLU A 41 5.64 9.32 -4.74
C GLU A 41 7.01 8.74 -4.32
N ASN A 42 7.89 8.46 -5.29
CA ASN A 42 9.17 7.77 -5.06
C ASN A 42 10.04 8.41 -3.97
N ALA A 43 10.08 9.75 -3.90
CA ALA A 43 10.88 10.49 -2.93
C ALA A 43 10.49 10.21 -1.48
N ASN A 44 9.30 9.63 -1.27
CA ASN A 44 8.74 9.33 0.03
C ASN A 44 8.74 7.84 0.35
N PHE A 45 9.20 6.96 -0.53
CA PHE A 45 9.08 5.50 -0.35
C PHE A 45 9.63 5.00 0.98
N ASP A 46 10.87 5.32 1.32
CA ASP A 46 11.49 4.86 2.58
C ASP A 46 10.70 5.33 3.80
N LYS A 47 10.39 6.63 3.86
CA LYS A 47 9.63 7.23 4.98
C LYS A 47 8.21 6.67 5.08
N LYS A 48 7.56 6.41 3.96
CA LYS A 48 6.20 5.86 3.90
C LYS A 48 6.19 4.40 4.31
N PHE A 49 7.15 3.60 3.84
CA PHE A 49 7.27 2.22 4.26
C PHE A 49 7.57 2.11 5.77
N ASP A 50 8.47 2.94 6.31
CA ASP A 50 8.72 3.03 7.76
C ASP A 50 7.44 3.35 8.55
N TYR A 51 6.59 4.25 8.02
CA TYR A 51 5.29 4.54 8.61
C TYR A 51 4.38 3.31 8.58
N TYR A 52 4.24 2.63 7.45
CA TYR A 52 3.39 1.43 7.34
C TYR A 52 3.87 0.32 8.30
N LYS A 53 5.17 0.06 8.38
CA LYS A 53 5.76 -0.93 9.29
C LYS A 53 5.49 -0.63 10.77
N LYS A 54 5.45 0.66 11.14
CA LYS A 54 5.07 1.10 12.49
C LYS A 54 3.58 0.97 12.73
N ALA A 55 2.74 1.44 11.81
CA ALA A 55 1.29 1.54 11.98
C ALA A 55 0.55 0.20 11.84
N TYR A 56 1.05 -0.73 11.04
CA TYR A 56 0.38 -1.99 10.70
C TYR A 56 1.11 -3.21 11.26
N ASN A 57 0.35 -4.28 11.53
CA ASN A 57 0.87 -5.57 11.96
C ASN A 57 1.27 -6.45 10.76
N GLU A 58 1.65 -7.70 11.02
CA GLU A 58 2.10 -8.64 9.97
C GLU A 58 1.04 -8.91 8.91
N THR A 59 -0.25 -8.93 9.28
CA THR A 59 -1.40 -9.15 8.39
C THR A 59 -1.96 -7.84 7.86
N LEU A 60 -1.18 -6.76 7.85
CA LEU A 60 -1.54 -5.47 7.27
C LEU A 60 -2.78 -4.82 7.90
N THR A 61 -3.10 -5.18 9.14
CA THR A 61 -4.16 -4.56 9.96
C THR A 61 -3.54 -3.49 10.86
N MET A 62 -4.18 -2.33 10.98
CA MET A 62 -3.65 -1.22 11.76
C MET A 62 -3.62 -1.60 13.25
N LYS A 63 -2.48 -1.36 13.92
CA LYS A 63 -2.25 -1.79 15.31
C LYS A 63 -3.11 -1.07 16.33
N THR A 64 -3.49 0.17 16.04
CA THR A 64 -4.27 1.02 16.95
C THR A 64 -5.77 0.83 16.79
N PHE A 65 -6.23 0.29 15.66
CA PHE A 65 -7.64 0.03 15.37
C PHE A 65 -7.76 -1.02 14.28
N ASP A 66 -8.38 -2.15 14.59
CA ASP A 66 -8.50 -3.33 13.74
C ASP A 66 -9.49 -3.18 12.58
N GLY A 67 -10.29 -2.11 12.59
CA GLY A 67 -11.19 -1.75 11.48
C GLY A 67 -10.49 -1.14 10.26
N ILE A 68 -9.15 -1.02 10.23
CA ILE A 68 -8.40 -0.52 9.07
C ILE A 68 -7.40 -1.58 8.61
N LYS A 69 -7.49 -1.97 7.33
CA LYS A 69 -6.62 -2.98 6.73
C LYS A 69 -6.16 -2.57 5.33
N ILE A 70 -4.87 -2.76 5.04
CA ILE A 70 -4.38 -2.70 3.67
C ILE A 70 -4.73 -4.02 2.99
N VAL A 71 -5.50 -3.95 1.91
CA VAL A 71 -6.04 -5.12 1.19
C VAL A 71 -5.48 -5.27 -0.23
N GLY A 72 -4.67 -4.31 -0.68
CA GLY A 72 -4.00 -4.37 -1.95
C GLY A 72 -2.92 -3.30 -2.07
N PHE A 73 -1.94 -3.53 -2.93
CA PHE A 73 -0.92 -2.55 -3.26
C PHE A 73 -0.28 -2.93 -4.60
N THR A 74 0.23 -1.92 -5.30
CA THR A 74 0.96 -2.06 -6.56
C THR A 74 1.94 -0.89 -6.71
N TYR A 75 2.71 -0.87 -7.79
CA TYR A 75 3.54 0.25 -8.19
C TYR A 75 3.41 0.53 -9.69
N GLY A 76 3.65 1.77 -10.07
CA GLY A 76 3.47 2.21 -11.46
C GLY A 76 4.09 3.57 -11.74
N ASP A 77 4.13 3.92 -13.01
CA ASP A 77 4.62 5.22 -13.50
C ASP A 77 3.49 6.22 -13.75
N THR A 78 2.24 5.75 -13.72
CA THR A 78 1.04 6.58 -13.91
C THR A 78 -0.05 6.19 -12.92
N PHE A 79 -0.99 7.11 -12.66
CA PHE A 79 -2.15 6.80 -11.82
C PHE A 79 -3.11 5.81 -12.49
N GLU A 80 -3.17 5.78 -13.81
CA GLU A 80 -3.98 4.82 -14.59
C GLU A 80 -3.53 3.37 -14.34
N GLU A 81 -2.21 3.13 -14.26
CA GLU A 81 -1.67 1.80 -13.90
C GLU A 81 -2.10 1.40 -12.49
N ILE A 82 -2.01 2.32 -11.53
CA ILE A 82 -2.42 2.07 -10.14
C ILE A 82 -3.93 1.78 -10.05
N GLU A 83 -4.75 2.58 -10.74
CA GLU A 83 -6.20 2.39 -10.80
C GLU A 83 -6.55 1.04 -11.41
N LYS A 84 -5.95 0.70 -12.55
CA LYS A 84 -6.17 -0.56 -13.26
C LYS A 84 -5.86 -1.77 -12.37
N ASP A 85 -4.76 -1.73 -11.63
CA ASP A 85 -4.36 -2.87 -10.79
C ASP A 85 -5.17 -2.99 -9.49
N LEU A 86 -5.64 -1.88 -8.92
CA LEU A 86 -6.31 -1.88 -7.60
C LEU A 86 -7.84 -1.84 -7.69
N LEU A 87 -8.40 -1.36 -8.80
CA LEU A 87 -9.84 -1.20 -9.01
C LEU A 87 -10.36 -1.88 -10.28
N GLY A 88 -9.48 -2.24 -11.22
CA GLY A 88 -9.83 -2.87 -12.51
C GLY A 88 -10.01 -4.38 -12.46
#